data_AF-A0A5C6DG04-F1
#
_entry.id   AF-A0A5C6DG04-F1
#
_cell.length_a   1.000
_cell.length_b   1.000
_cell.length_c   1.000
_cell.angle_alpha   90.00
_cell.angle_beta   90.00
_cell.angle_gamma   90.00
#
_symmetry.space_group_name_H-M   'P 1'
#
loop_
_entity.id
_entity.type
_entity.pdbx_description
1 polymer ?
#
loop_
_entity_poly.entity_id
_entity_poly.type
_entity_poly.pdbx_seq_one_letter_code
_entity_poly.pdbx_strand_id
1 'polypeptide(L)' 'MDVDLVPACLCFSVVLTYILQLWTGIAIAGWPTEKSLVYRSKKPGPYWFIMAFQTLVLIGVPVLLAFAD' A
#
# COMPACT_ATOMS: atom_id res chain seq x y z
N MET A 1 23.17 -14.00 -3.32
CA MET A 1 21.88 -13.34 -3.51
C MET A 1 21.87 -12.22 -2.50
N ASP A 2 22.10 -10.99 -2.95
CA ASP A 2 22.32 -9.83 -2.09
C ASP A 2 21.12 -9.66 -1.16
N VAL A 3 21.38 -9.76 0.15
CA VAL A 3 20.36 -9.68 1.21
C VAL A 3 19.57 -8.37 1.18
N ASP A 4 20.12 -7.34 0.53
CA ASP A 4 19.52 -6.01 0.36
C ASP A 4 18.63 -5.88 -0.89
N LEU A 5 18.71 -6.79 -1.86
CA LEU A 5 17.92 -6.70 -3.09
C LEU A 5 16.44 -7.01 -2.86
N VAL A 6 16.16 -8.01 -2.01
CA VAL A 6 14.79 -8.43 -1.67
C VAL A 6 13.98 -7.28 -1.04
N PRO A 7 14.44 -6.60 0.03
CA PRO A 7 13.71 -5.47 0.60
C PRO A 7 13.59 -4.30 -0.37
N ALA A 8 14.61 -4.02 -1.19
CA ALA A 8 14.55 -2.97 -2.21
C ALA A 8 13.48 -3.23 -3.29
N CYS A 9 13.42 -4.46 -3.81
CA CYS A 9 12.39 -4.86 -4.76
C CYS A 9 10.98 -4.79 -4.17
N LEU A 10 10.82 -5.18 -2.90
CA LEU A 10 9.54 -5.09 -2.19
C LEU A 10 9.11 -3.62 -2.04
N CYS A 11 9.99 -2.74 -1.56
CA CYS A 11 9.70 -1.30 -1.47
C CYS A 11 9.29 -0.71 -2.82
N PHE A 12 10.04 -1.02 -3.89
CA PHE A 12 9.72 -0.55 -5.23
C PHE A 12 8.34 -1.04 -5.70
N SER A 13 8.05 -2.33 -5.51
CA SER A 13 6.76 -2.91 -5.90
C SER A 13 5.58 -2.31 -5.14
N VAL A 14 5.74 -2.02 -3.84
CA VAL A 14 4.70 -1.39 -3.00
C VAL A 14 4.43 0.04 -3.47
N VAL A 15 5.47 0.84 -3.71
CA VAL A 15 5.34 2.22 -4.20
C VAL A 15 4.68 2.25 -5.57
N LEU A 16 5.12 1.39 -6.50
CA LEU A 16 4.54 1.30 -7.83
C LEU A 16 3.07 0.90 -7.79
N THR A 17 2.73 -0.08 -6.95
CA THR A 17 1.34 -0.52 -6.75
C THR A 17 0.49 0.61 -6.16
N TYR A 18 1.01 1.37 -5.21
CA TYR A 18 0.32 2.51 -4.62
C TYR A 18 0.01 3.61 -5.66
N ILE A 19 0.98 3.94 -6.52
CA ILE A 19 0.79 4.89 -7.63
C ILE A 19 -0.27 4.37 -8.62
N LEU A 20 -0.23 3.07 -8.96
CA LEU A 20 -1.22 2.45 -9.82
C LEU A 20 -2.63 2.47 -9.20
N GLN A 21 -2.76 2.27 -7.89
CA GLN A 21 -4.03 2.37 -7.18
C GLN A 21 -4.60 3.80 -7.24
N LEU A 22 -3.75 4.81 -7.04
CA LEU A 22 -4.11 6.23 -7.19
C LEU A 22 -4.57 6.57 -8.61
N TRP A 23 -3.84 6.08 -9.61
CA TRP A 23 -4.11 6.35 -11.03
C TRP A 23 -5.41 5.69 -11.51
N THR A 24 -5.56 4.40 -11.22
CA THR A 24 -6.71 3.61 -11.67
C THR A 24 -7.96 3.85 -10.82
N GLY A 25 -7.80 4.40 -9.61
CA GLY A 25 -8.89 4.54 -8.66
C GLY A 25 -9.38 3.19 -8.14
N ILE A 26 -8.51 2.17 -8.11
CA ILE A 26 -8.81 0.84 -7.57
C ILE A 26 -7.93 0.65 -6.35
N ALA A 27 -8.53 0.50 -5.17
CA ALA A 27 -7.80 0.15 -3.95
C ALA A 27 -7.91 -1.36 -3.74
N ILE A 28 -6.79 -2.00 -3.41
CA ILE A 28 -6.74 -3.42 -3.07
C ILE A 28 -6.89 -3.53 -1.55
N ALA A 29 -7.98 -4.13 -1.08
CA ALA A 29 -8.21 -4.37 0.33
C ALA A 29 -8.81 -5.74 0.53
N GLY A 30 -7.99 -6.70 0.96
CA GLY A 30 -8.43 -8.07 1.23
C GLY A 30 -7.25 -9.02 1.37
N TRP A 31 -7.50 -10.17 2.00
CA TRP A 31 -6.56 -11.28 2.02
C TRP A 31 -6.47 -11.93 0.63
N PRO A 32 -5.38 -12.64 0.27
CA PRO A 32 -5.20 -13.27 -1.04
C PRO A 32 -6.37 -14.17 -1.48
N THR A 33 -7.08 -14.76 -0.51
CA THR A 33 -8.27 -15.62 -0.72
C THR A 33 -9.56 -14.83 -0.94
N GLU A 34 -9.66 -13.61 -0.39
CA GLU A 34 -10.83 -12.73 -0.46
C GLU A 34 -10.47 -11.56 -1.40
N LYS A 35 -10.74 -11.72 -2.70
CA LYS A 35 -10.48 -10.68 -3.71
C LYS A 35 -11.42 -9.49 -3.52
N SER A 36 -11.11 -8.59 -2.59
CA SER A 36 -11.86 -7.35 -2.40
C SER A 36 -11.12 -6.19 -3.08
N LEU A 37 -11.52 -5.95 -4.33
CA LEU A 37 -11.16 -4.75 -5.09
C LEU A 37 -12.17 -3.64 -4.80
N VAL A 38 -11.68 -2.52 -4.28
CA VAL A 38 -12.51 -1.36 -3.94
C VAL A 38 -12.34 -0.29 -5.01
N TYR A 39 -13.36 -0.14 -5.83
CA TYR A 39 -13.39 0.88 -6.88
C TYR A 39 -13.82 2.23 -6.31
N ARG A 40 -13.04 3.28 -6.57
CA ARG A 40 -13.34 4.68 -6.23
C ARG A 40 -14.72 5.11 -6.74
N SER A 41 -15.12 4.66 -7.93
CA SER A 41 -16.40 5.00 -8.55
C SER A 41 -17.62 4.40 -7.83
N LYS A 42 -17.49 3.20 -7.23
CA LYS A 42 -18.60 2.57 -6.49
C LYS A 42 -18.64 2.96 -5.02
N LYS A 43 -17.47 3.09 -4.39
CA LYS A 43 -17.35 3.29 -2.93
C LYS A 43 -16.20 4.27 -2.64
N PRO A 44 -16.42 5.59 -2.84
CA PRO A 44 -15.36 6.58 -2.68
C PRO A 44 -14.83 6.68 -1.25
N GLY A 45 -15.70 6.58 -0.24
CA GLY A 45 -15.29 6.61 1.17
C GLY A 45 -14.33 5.48 1.55
N PRO A 46 -14.72 4.21 1.39
CA PRO A 46 -13.85 3.06 1.65
C PRO A 46 -12.55 3.09 0.85
N TYR A 47 -12.60 3.53 -0.41
CA TYR A 47 -11.40 3.72 -1.24
C TYR A 47 -10.40 4.68 -0.57
N TRP A 48 -10.84 5.88 -0.17
CA TRP A 48 -9.97 6.86 0.48
C TRP A 48 -9.44 6.38 1.83
N PHE A 49 -10.24 5.63 2.60
CA PHE A 49 -9.80 5.03 3.85
C PHE A 49 -8.64 4.03 3.64
N ILE A 50 -8.75 3.15 2.64
CA ILE A 50 -7.68 2.18 2.33
C ILE A 50 -6.41 2.90 1.88
N MET A 51 -6.54 3.92 1.04
CA MET A 51 -5.39 4.71 0.57
C MET A 51 -4.70 5.47 1.72
N ALA A 52 -5.48 6.06 2.62
CA ALA A 52 -4.94 6.71 3.82
C ALA A 52 -4.23 5.71 4.74
N PHE A 53 -4.82 4.52 4.94
CA PHE A 53 -4.20 3.45 5.72
C PHE A 53 -2.91 2.95 5.08
N GLN A 54 -2.89 2.71 3.77
CA GLN A 54 -1.66 2.33 3.04
C GLN A 54 -0.58 3.40 3.16
N THR A 55 -0.94 4.70 3.10
CA THR A 55 0.00 5.81 3.31
C THR A 55 0.56 5.81 4.72
N LEU A 56 -0.31 5.57 5.72
CA LEU A 56 0.10 5.49 7.12
C LEU A 56 1.05 4.32 7.34
N VAL A 57 0.83 3.17 6.71
CA VAL A 57 1.78 2.05 6.80
C VAL A 57 3.10 2.41 6.09
N LEU A 58 3.03 3.00 4.89
CA LEU A 58 4.19 3.36 4.09
C LEU A 58 5.10 4.39 4.78
N ILE A 59 4.53 5.35 5.51
CA ILE A 59 5.28 6.41 6.19
C ILE A 59 5.44 6.12 7.68
N GLY A 60 4.38 5.69 8.33
CA GLY A 60 4.34 5.46 9.77
C GLY A 60 5.23 4.31 10.23
N VAL A 61 5.35 3.22 9.47
CA VAL A 61 6.28 2.14 9.82
C VAL A 61 7.73 2.60 9.79
N PRO A 62 8.26 3.21 8.70
CA PRO A 62 9.64 3.68 8.71
C PRO A 62 9.89 4.82 9.71
N VAL A 63 8.90 5.70 9.96
CA VAL A 63 8.99 6.72 11.01
C VAL A 63 9.09 6.07 12.40
N LEU A 64 8.21 5.12 12.72
CA LEU A 64 8.27 4.41 14.00
C LEU A 64 9.60 3.67 14.17
N LEU A 65 10.09 3.00 13.13
CA LEU A 65 11.40 2.34 13.18
C LEU A 65 12.54 3.33 13.39
N ALA A 66 12.49 4.52 12.79
CA ALA A 66 13.49 5.56 12.96
C ALA A 66 13.46 6.24 14.35
N PHE A 67 12.34 6.13 15.08
CA PHE A 67 12.18 6.64 16.45
C PHE A 67 12.16 5.53 17.51
N ALA A 68 12.34 4.26 17.12
CA ALA A 68 12.37 3.11 18.02
C ALA A 68 13.78 2.76 18.53
N ASP A 69 14.77 3.64 18.26
CA ASP A 69 16.10 3.65 18.87
C ASP A 69 16.06 3.97 20.38
#